data_AF-B9DNR0-F1
#
_entry.id   AF-B9DNR0-F1
#
_cell.length_a   1.000
_cell.length_b   1.000
_cell.length_c   1.000
_cell.angle_alpha   90.00
_cell.angle_beta   90.00
_cell.angle_gamma   90.00
#
_symmetry.space_group_name_H-M   'P 1'
#
loop_
_entity.id
_entity.type
_entity.pdbx_description
1 polymer ?
#
loop_
_entity_poly.entity_id
_entity_poly.type
_entity_poly.pdbx_seq_one_letter_code
_entity_poly.pdbx_strand_id
1 'polypeptide(L)' 'MSNKQTFEEMMEELESIVKKLDNEAVSLEDALDLYQKGMKLSASCDETLKNAEKKVNQLMKDNDGEEAENTDE' A
#
# COMPACT_ATOMS: atom_id res chain seq x y z
N MET A 1 -5.54 -9.56 19.08
CA MET A 1 -4.92 -9.95 17.81
C MET A 1 -4.92 -8.73 16.92
N SER A 2 -3.76 -8.18 16.57
CA SER A 2 -3.66 -7.03 15.69
C SER A 2 -3.93 -7.49 14.26
N ASN A 3 -5.20 -7.53 13.85
CA ASN A 3 -5.58 -7.79 12.46
C ASN A 3 -5.22 -6.56 11.63
N LYS A 4 -3.95 -6.50 11.21
CA LYS A 4 -3.51 -5.56 10.19
C LYS A 4 -3.98 -6.15 8.86
N GLN A 5 -4.83 -5.43 8.12
CA GLN A 5 -5.20 -5.84 6.76
C GLN A 5 -3.94 -6.03 5.92
N THR A 6 -3.95 -7.09 5.11
CA THR A 6 -2.93 -7.35 4.10
C THR A 6 -3.08 -6.37 2.93
N PHE A 7 -2.02 -6.24 2.11
CA PHE A 7 -2.07 -5.41 0.92
C PHE A 7 -3.17 -5.86 -0.06
N GLU A 8 -3.31 -7.17 -0.26
CA GLU A 8 -4.32 -7.74 -1.15
C GLU A 8 -5.74 -7.41 -0.66
N GLU A 9 -6.02 -7.58 0.63
CA GLU A 9 -7.32 -7.22 1.21
C GLU A 9 -7.63 -5.72 1.06
N MET A 10 -6.63 -4.84 1.22
CA MET A 10 -6.83 -3.40 1.01
C MET A 10 -7.11 -3.09 -0.47
N MET A 11 -6.46 -3.79 -1.41
CA MET A 11 -6.72 -3.62 -2.83
C MET A 11 -8.12 -4.10 -3.23
N GLU A 12 -8.54 -5.28 -2.75
CA GLU A 12 -9.89 -5.81 -3.00
C GLU A 12 -10.97 -4.86 -2.46
N GLU A 13 -10.76 -4.30 -1.28
CA GLU A 13 -11.70 -3.35 -0.69
C GLU A 13 -11.73 -2.02 -1.47
N LEU A 14 -10.58 -1.55 -1.98
CA LEU A 14 -10.51 -0.35 -2.82
C LEU A 14 -11.26 -0.56 -4.14
N GLU A 15 -11.08 -1.70 -4.79
CA GLU A 15 -11.84 -2.08 -5.98
C GLU A 15 -13.34 -2.14 -5.71
N SER A 16 -13.75 -2.67 -4.56
CA SER A 16 -15.15 -2.70 -4.14
C SER A 16 -15.73 -1.30 -3.99
N ILE A 17 -14.96 -0.38 -3.40
CA ILE A 17 -15.36 1.03 -3.25
C ILE A 17 -15.53 1.69 -4.61
N VAL A 18 -14.58 1.52 -5.54
CA VAL A 18 -14.67 2.06 -6.90
C VAL A 18 -15.91 1.52 -7.61
N LYS A 19 -16.14 0.21 -7.57
CA LYS A 19 -17.34 -0.42 -8.16
C LYS A 19 -18.65 0.14 -7.59
N LYS A 20 -18.68 0.50 -6.31
CA LYS A 20 -19.86 1.11 -5.67
C LYS A 20 -20.05 2.57 -6.08
N LEU A 21 -18.96 3.32 -6.26
CA LEU A 21 -18.98 4.70 -6.74
C LEU A 21 -19.42 4.81 -8.20
N ASP A 22 -19.10 3.80 -9.03
CA ASP A 22 -19.53 3.71 -10.42
C ASP A 22 -21.04 3.38 -10.57
N ASN A 23 -21.72 3.02 -9.48
CA ASN A 23 -23.14 2.71 -9.51
C ASN A 23 -23.99 4.00 -9.45
N GLU A 24 -24.79 4.24 -10.48
CA GLU A 24 -25.68 5.40 -10.59
C GLU A 24 -26.75 5.49 -9.48
N ALA A 25 -27.00 4.39 -8.76
CA ALA A 25 -27.94 4.35 -7.63
C ALA A 25 -27.31 4.77 -6.29
N VAL A 26 -26.02 5.11 -6.24
CA VAL A 26 -25.36 5.53 -5.00
C VAL A 26 -25.86 6.93 -4.61
N SER A 27 -26.23 7.10 -3.34
CA SER A 27 -26.65 8.41 -2.84
C SER A 27 -25.43 9.35 -2.72
N LEU A 28 -25.65 10.65 -2.71
CA LEU A 28 -24.56 11.63 -2.53
C LEU A 28 -23.84 11.44 -1.20
N GLU A 29 -24.57 11.17 -0.12
CA GLU A 29 -23.98 10.92 1.21
C GLU A 29 -23.12 9.65 1.19
N ASP A 30 -23.65 8.56 0.63
CA ASP A 30 -22.89 7.30 0.50
C ASP A 30 -21.66 7.47 -0.39
N ALA A 31 -21.76 8.25 -1.46
CA ALA A 31 -20.63 8.52 -2.35
C ALA A 31 -19.52 9.29 -1.63
N LEU A 32 -19.86 10.26 -0.79
CA LEU A 32 -18.89 11.00 0.02
C LEU A 32 -18.19 10.09 1.03
N ASP A 33 -18.94 9.20 1.69
CA ASP A 33 -18.39 8.24 2.65
C ASP A 33 -17.48 7.21 1.98
N LEU A 34 -17.93 6.65 0.85
CA LEU A 34 -17.13 5.74 0.03
C LEU A 34 -15.85 6.41 -0.48
N TYR A 35 -15.93 7.66 -0.93
CA TYR A 35 -14.77 8.42 -1.38
C TYR A 35 -13.76 8.65 -0.25
N GLN A 36 -14.21 9.09 0.92
CA GLN A 36 -13.32 9.27 2.08
C GLN A 36 -12.66 7.95 2.51
N LYS A 37 -13.43 6.85 2.47
CA LYS A 37 -12.90 5.52 2.78
C LYS A 37 -11.86 5.10 1.74
N GLY A 38 -12.14 5.28 0.46
CA GLY A 38 -11.21 4.99 -0.64
C GLY A 38 -9.91 5.78 -0.53
N MET A 39 -9.97 7.06 -0.16
CA MET A 39 -8.78 7.88 0.07
C MET A 39 -7.89 7.35 1.21
N LYS A 40 -8.49 6.98 2.34
CA LYS A 40 -7.76 6.42 3.49
C LYS A 40 -7.10 5.08 3.13
N LEU A 41 -7.82 4.25 2.40
CA LEU A 41 -7.33 2.95 1.97
C LEU A 41 -6.20 3.08 0.95
N SER A 42 -6.34 3.98 -0.02
CA SER A 42 -5.28 4.31 -0.99
C SER A 42 -4.00 4.81 -0.30
N ALA A 43 -4.12 5.65 0.72
CA ALA A 43 -2.96 6.11 1.51
C ALA A 43 -2.28 4.95 2.25
N SER A 44 -3.07 4.00 2.76
CA SER A 44 -2.55 2.81 3.46
C SER A 44 -1.82 1.86 2.50
N CYS A 45 -2.32 1.70 1.27
CA CYS A 45 -1.64 0.96 0.21
C CYS A 45 -0.29 1.61 -0.16
N ASP A 46 -0.27 2.94 -0.36
CA ASP A 46 0.94 3.69 -0.67
C ASP A 46 2.00 3.55 0.44
N GLU A 47 1.60 3.67 1.71
CA GLU A 47 2.49 3.46 2.85
C GLU A 47 3.07 2.04 2.88
N THR A 48 2.24 1.03 2.57
CA THR A 48 2.67 -0.37 2.51
C THR A 48 3.71 -0.59 1.42
N LEU A 49 3.50 -0.02 0.23
CA LEU A 49 4.45 -0.08 -0.88
C LEU A 49 5.76 0.63 -0.56
N LYS A 50 5.70 1.84 0.02
CA LYS A 50 6.89 2.58 0.46
C LYS A 50 7.71 1.81 1.48
N ASN A 51 7.06 1.14 2.41
CA ASN A 51 7.74 0.30 3.40
C ASN A 51 8.39 -0.93 2.75
N ALA A 52 7.71 -1.57 1.79
CA ALA A 52 8.29 -2.68 1.03
C ALA A 52 9.50 -2.24 0.22
N GLU A 53 9.40 -1.13 -0.51
CA GLU A 53 10.50 -0.54 -1.28
C GLU A 53 11.70 -0.20 -0.39
N LYS A 54 11.46 0.45 0.75
CA LYS A 54 12.51 0.77 1.72
C LYS A 54 13.23 -0.49 2.20
N LYS A 55 12.49 -1.57 2.46
CA LYS A 55 13.07 -2.84 2.90
C LYS A 55 13.93 -3.48 1.80
N VAL A 56 13.47 -3.45 0.55
CA VAL A 56 14.25 -3.92 -0.61
C VAL A 56 15.53 -3.10 -0.77
N ASN A 57 15.43 -1.78 -0.70
CA ASN A 57 16.58 -0.88 -0.80
C ASN A 57 17.61 -1.09 0.33
N GLN A 58 17.16 -1.43 1.55
CA GLN A 58 18.05 -1.79 2.65
C GLN A 58 18.78 -3.10 2.35
N LEU A 59 18.05 -4.14 1.96
CA LEU A 59 18.65 -5.44 1.60
C LEU A 59 19.66 -5.33 0.45
N MET A 60 19.41 -4.47 -0.54
CA MET A 60 20.36 -4.22 -1.63
C MET A 60 21.63 -3.52 -1.15
N LYS A 61 21.51 -2.53 -0.27
CA LYS A 61 22.67 -1.82 0.31
C LYS A 61 23.50 -2.71 1.23
N ASP A 62 22.86 -3.58 1.99
CA ASP A 62 23.55 -4.54 2.86
C ASP A 62 24.34 -5.56 2.02
N ASN A 63 23.82 -5.95 0.84
CA ASN A 63 24.50 -6.86 -0.09
C ASN A 63 25.67 -6.17 -0.84
N ASP A 64 25.50 -4.90 -1.24
CA ASP A 64 26.57 -4.09 -1.84
C ASP A 64 27.68 -3.73 -0.83
N GLY A 65 27.34 -3.70 0.47
CA GLY A 65 28.27 -3.43 1.56
C GLY A 65 29.24 -4.58 1.89
N GLU A 66 28.91 -5.82 1.52
CA GLU A 66 29.80 -6.98 1.68
C GLU A 66 30.84 -7.11 0.55
N GLU A 67 30.63 -6.47 -0.61
CA GLU A 67 31.58 -6.51 -1.73
C GLU A 67 32.68 -5.42 -1.67
N ALA A 68 32.58 -4.44 -0.76
CA ALA A 68 33.53 -3.33 -0.64
C ALA A 68 34.65 -3.52 0.40
N GLU A 69 34.71 -4.65 1.13
CA GLU A 69 35.76 -4.93 2.14
C GLU A 69 36.78 -6.01 1.73
N ASN A 70 36.97 -6.26 0.42
CA ASN A 70 38.03 -7.18 -0.06
C ASN A 70 38.89 -6.61 -1.20
N THR A 71 39.26 -5.33 -1.11
CA THR A 71 40.36 -4.78 -1.92
C THR A 71 41.28 -3.91 -1.07
N ASP A 72 42.00 -4.55 -0.15
CA ASP A 72 43.27 -4.05 0.39
C ASP A 72 44.23 -5.26 0.46
N GLU A 73 44.90 -5.53 -0.66
CA GLU A 73 46.32 -5.94 -0.81
C GLU A 73 46.68 -6.19 -2.29
#